data_AF-A0A6B0XCS9-F1
#
_entry.id   AF-A0A6B0XCS9-F1
#
_cell.length_a   1.000
_cell.length_b   1.000
_cell.length_c   1.000
_cell.angle_alpha   90.00
_cell.angle_beta   90.00
_cell.angle_gamma   90.00
#
_symmetry.space_group_name_H-M   'P 1'
#
loop_
_entity.id
_entity.type
_entity.pdbx_description
1 polymer ?
#
loop_
_entity_poly.entity_id
_entity_poly.type
_entity_poly.pdbx_seq_one_letter_code
_entity_poly.pdbx_strand_id
1 'polypeptide(L)'
;MKTKLILFYGPGSGSGKSTLSRHIHDVLQQRGVKTKYVAESDVLHLDAFAPYVEEVKKNNPGDVEVLLLSCERFIDACNQSDQVFRSSMH
;
A
#
# COMPACT_ATOMS: atom_id res chain seq x y z
N MET A 1 -14.79 6.73 -10.62
CA MET A 1 -13.32 6.79 -10.85
C MET A 1 -12.72 5.51 -10.31
N LYS A 2 -11.81 4.85 -11.04
CA LYS A 2 -11.15 3.63 -10.55
C LYS A 2 -9.92 4.02 -9.71
N THR A 3 -9.82 3.50 -8.49
CA THR A 3 -8.64 3.71 -7.63
C THR A 3 -7.40 3.11 -8.30
N LYS A 4 -6.26 3.80 -8.17
CA LYS A 4 -4.95 3.33 -8.63
C LYS A 4 -4.05 3.11 -7.41
N LEU A 5 -3.23 2.08 -7.46
CA LEU A 5 -2.21 1.80 -6.45
C LEU A 5 -0.82 1.99 -7.06
N ILE A 6 0.07 2.60 -6.29
CA ILE A 6 1.50 2.69 -6.62
C ILE A 6 2.24 1.92 -5.53
N LEU A 7 2.87 0.81 -5.89
CA LEU A 7 3.64 -0.03 -4.99
C LEU A 7 5.12 0.33 -5.08
N PHE A 8 5.74 0.61 -3.94
CA PHE A 8 7.20 0.75 -3.82
C PHE A 8 7.77 -0.52 -3.19
N TYR A 9 8.38 -1.37 -4.02
CA TYR A 9 8.94 -2.65 -3.62
C TYR A 9 10.43 -2.72 -3.99
N GLY A 10 11.25 -3.40 -3.18
CA GLY A 10 12.67 -3.61 -3.47
C GLY A 10 13.49 -3.99 -2.24
N PRO A 11 14.68 -4.58 -2.43
CA PRO A 11 15.47 -5.18 -1.35
C PRO A 11 15.98 -4.13 -0.35
N GLY A 12 16.09 -4.55 0.93
CA GLY A 12 16.80 -3.84 2.00
C GLY A 12 16.09 -2.62 2.60
N SER A 13 16.43 -2.31 3.85
CA SER A 13 16.17 -1.00 4.45
C SER A 13 17.15 0.04 3.88
N GLY A 14 16.78 1.33 3.89
CA GLY A 14 17.70 2.41 3.48
C GLY A 14 17.81 2.72 1.99
N SER A 15 17.12 1.98 1.09
CA SER A 15 17.15 2.23 -0.36
C SER A 15 16.33 3.45 -0.83
N GLY A 16 15.93 4.33 0.09
CA GLY A 16 15.15 5.54 -0.21
C GLY A 16 13.67 5.33 -0.55
N LYS A 17 13.12 4.11 -0.50
CA LYS A 17 11.71 3.80 -0.83
C LYS A 17 10.72 4.70 -0.08
N SER A 18 10.84 4.76 1.25
CA SER A 18 9.95 5.56 2.10
C SER A 18 10.08 7.06 1.86
N THR A 19 11.28 7.53 1.50
CA THR A 19 11.52 8.94 1.17
C THR A 19 10.88 9.29 -0.18
N LEU A 20 11.10 8.46 -1.19
CA LEU A 20 10.55 8.65 -2.53
C LEU A 20 9.03 8.55 -2.54
N SER A 21 8.46 7.53 -1.89
CA SER A 21 7.01 7.33 -1.82
C SER A 21 6.31 8.50 -1.11
N ARG A 22 6.90 9.02 -0.03
CA ARG A 22 6.40 10.21 0.67
C ARG A 22 6.45 11.46 -0.22
N HIS A 23 7.59 11.70 -0.87
CA HIS A 23 7.73 12.86 -1.76
C HIS A 23 6.72 12.83 -2.92
N ILE A 24 6.51 11.66 -3.53
CA ILE A 24 5.49 11.50 -4.59
C ILE A 24 4.09 11.76 -4.05
N HIS A 25 3.77 11.24 -2.87
CA HIS A 25 2.48 11.50 -2.23
C HIS A 25 2.25 12.99 -1.97
N ASP A 26 3.24 13.69 -1.41
CA ASP A 26 3.15 15.13 -1.13
C ASP A 26 2.94 15.95 -2.40
N VAL A 27 3.65 15.63 -3.48
CA VAL A 27 3.48 16.28 -4.79
C VAL A 27 2.08 16.03 -5.37
N LEU A 28 1.53 14.82 -5.21
CA LEU A 28 0.18 14.50 -5.67
C LEU A 28 -0.89 15.27 -4.88
N GLN A 29 -0.72 15.38 -3.56
CA GLN A 29 -1.61 16.18 -2.71
C GLN A 29 -1.56 17.67 -3.05
N GLN A 30 -0.36 18.22 -3.25
CA GLN A 30 -0.17 19.62 -3.68
C GLN A 30 -0.85 19.93 -5.01
N ARG A 31 -0.99 18.92 -5.88
CA ARG A 31 -1.70 19.03 -7.18
C ARG A 31 -3.20 18.76 -7.07
N GLY A 32 -3.75 18.60 -5.87
CA GLY A 32 -5.17 18.36 -5.64
C GLY A 32 -5.64 16.94 -5.99
N VAL A 33 -4.72 15.97 -6.13
CA VAL A 33 -5.09 14.58 -6.40
C VAL A 33 -5.50 13.91 -5.09
N LYS A 34 -6.74 13.41 -5.01
CA LYS A 34 -7.23 12.60 -3.87
C LYS A 34 -6.37 11.33 -3.77
N THR A 35 -5.50 11.29 -2.76
CA THR A 35 -4.54 10.21 -2.52
C THR A 35 -4.55 9.78 -1.06
N LYS A 36 -4.07 8.56 -0.81
CA LYS A 36 -3.80 8.04 0.53
C LYS A 36 -2.41 7.42 0.54
N TYR A 37 -1.63 7.75 1.57
CA TYR A 37 -0.37 7.09 1.88
C TYR A 37 -0.62 5.92 2.83
N VAL A 38 -0.01 4.77 2.54
CA VAL A 38 -0.02 3.57 3.40
C VAL A 38 1.43 3.19 3.65
N ALA A 39 1.87 3.24 4.91
CA ALA A 39 3.23 2.85 5.26
C ALA A 39 3.34 1.33 5.41
N GLU A 40 4.56 0.80 5.34
CA GLU A 40 4.84 -0.64 5.52
C GLU A 40 4.28 -1.20 6.83
N SER A 41 4.40 -0.45 7.93
CA SER A 41 3.83 -0.81 9.23
C SER A 41 2.31 -0.97 9.19
N ASP A 42 1.63 -0.18 8.36
CA ASP A 42 0.17 -0.21 8.26
C ASP A 42 -0.29 -1.39 7.40
N VAL A 43 0.49 -1.76 6.38
CA VAL A 43 0.22 -2.90 5.49
C VAL A 43 0.05 -4.19 6.28
N LEU A 44 0.84 -4.38 7.34
CA LEU A 44 0.78 -5.56 8.21
C LEU A 44 -0.58 -5.75 8.91
N HIS A 45 -1.37 -4.69 9.01
CA HIS A 45 -2.66 -4.67 9.71
C HIS A 45 -3.85 -4.56 8.76
N LEU A 46 -3.63 -4.57 7.44
CA LEU A 46 -4.70 -4.53 6.45
C LEU A 46 -5.11 -5.96 6.06
N ASP A 47 -6.40 -6.28 6.22
CA ASP A 47 -6.95 -7.60 5.88
C ASP A 47 -6.62 -8.06 4.45
N ALA A 48 -6.57 -7.10 3.50
CA ALA A 48 -6.22 -7.38 2.11
C ALA A 48 -4.81 -7.98 1.93
N PHE A 49 -3.89 -7.68 2.84
CA PHE A 49 -2.48 -8.11 2.80
C PHE A 49 -2.18 -9.30 3.72
N ALA A 50 -3.16 -9.80 4.48
CA ALA A 50 -2.98 -10.98 5.31
C ALA A 50 -2.37 -12.19 4.55
N PRO A 51 -2.78 -12.51 3.30
CA PRO A 51 -2.17 -13.62 2.55
C PRO A 51 -0.67 -13.43 2.31
N TYR A 52 -0.24 -12.21 1.96
CA TYR A 52 1.18 -11.92 1.72
C TYR A 52 1.99 -11.99 3.02
N VAL A 53 1.43 -11.52 4.13
CA VAL A 53 2.07 -11.63 5.46
C VAL A 53 2.31 -13.10 5.84
N GLU A 54 1.37 -14.00 5.54
CA GLU A 54 1.55 -15.42 5.80
C GLU A 54 2.65 -16.06 4.95
N GLU A 55 2.83 -15.65 3.68
CA GLU A 55 3.94 -16.12 2.85
C GLU A 55 5.30 -15.63 3.38
N VAL A 56 5.38 -14.37 3.82
CA VAL A 56 6.60 -13.84 4.46
C VAL A 56 6.93 -14.64 5.72
N LYS A 57 5.95 -14.96 6.58
CA LYS A 57 6.16 -15.77 7.81
C LYS A 57 6.64 -17.18 7.53
N LYS A 58 6.30 -17.75 6.37
CA LYS A 58 6.81 -19.06 5.91
C LYS A 58 8.22 -18.99 5.32
N ASN A 59 8.92 -17.85 5.45
CA ASN A 59 10.19 -17.56 4.79
C ASN A 59 10.11 -17.61 3.25
N ASN A 60 8.96 -17.24 2.68
CA ASN A 60 8.77 -17.05 1.25
C ASN A 60 8.56 -15.56 0.89
N PRO A 61 9.54 -14.67 1.15
CA PRO A 61 9.37 -13.22 0.94
C PRO A 61 9.27 -12.81 -0.54
N GLY A 62 9.43 -13.77 -1.46
CA GLY A 62 9.46 -13.58 -2.91
C GLY A 62 8.17 -13.95 -3.63
N ASP A 63 7.09 -14.27 -2.93
CA ASP A 63 5.81 -14.56 -3.59
C ASP A 63 5.13 -13.27 -4.11
N VAL A 64 5.66 -12.79 -5.24
CA VAL A 64 5.18 -11.61 -5.94
C VAL A 64 3.75 -11.80 -6.42
N GLU A 65 3.33 -13.02 -6.74
CA GLU A 65 1.95 -13.30 -7.17
C GLU A 65 0.97 -13.05 -6.03
N VAL A 66 1.27 -13.52 -4.82
CA VAL A 66 0.45 -13.25 -3.64
C VAL A 66 0.45 -11.76 -3.26
N LEU A 67 1.58 -11.06 -3.45
CA LEU A 67 1.65 -9.60 -3.27
C LEU A 67 0.74 -8.86 -4.25
N LEU A 68 0.78 -9.23 -5.54
CA LEU A 68 -0.07 -8.63 -6.57
C LEU A 68 -1.55 -8.87 -6.30
N LEU A 69 -1.93 -10.11 -5.95
CA LEU A 69 -3.30 -10.46 -5.57
C LEU A 69 -3.77 -9.65 -4.35
N SER A 70 -2.90 -9.46 -3.36
CA SER A 70 -3.20 -8.64 -2.17
C SER A 70 -3.43 -7.17 -2.55
N CYS A 71 -2.65 -6.64 -3.50
CA CYS A 71 -2.83 -5.29 -4.01
C CYS A 71 -4.16 -5.11 -4.76
N GLU A 72 -4.57 -6.09 -5.57
CA GLU A 72 -5.87 -6.08 -6.27
C GLU A 72 -7.03 -6.05 -5.27
N ARG A 73 -7.00 -6.93 -4.26
CA ARG A 73 -8.00 -6.96 -3.17
C ARG A 73 -8.08 -5.62 -2.45
N PHE A 74 -6.95 -4.99 -2.20
CA PHE A 74 -6.91 -3.68 -1.55
C PHE A 74 -7.55 -2.59 -2.43
N ILE A 75 -7.26 -2.57 -3.74
CA ILE A 75 -7.89 -1.64 -4.69
C ILE A 75 -9.42 -1.85 -4.72
N ASP A 76 -9.87 -3.10 -4.73
CA ASP A 76 -11.30 -3.42 -4.74
C ASP A 76 -11.98 -2.96 -3.45
N ALA A 77 -11.36 -3.17 -2.29
CA ALA A 77 -11.84 -2.64 -1.01
C ALA A 77 -11.94 -1.10 -1.02
N CYS A 78 -10.95 -0.41 -1.60
CA CYS A 78 -10.98 1.05 -1.77
C CYS A 78 -12.10 1.53 -2.69
N ASN A 79 -12.41 0.76 -3.74
CA ASN A 79 -13.48 1.10 -4.68
C ASN A 79 -14.87 0.84 -4.10
N GLN A 80 -15.00 -0.16 -3.22
CA GLN A 80 -16.27 -0.52 -2.58
C GLN A 80 -16.61 0.36 -1.36
N SER A 81 -15.60 0.96 -0.73
CA SER A 81 -15.77 1.79 0.45
C SER A 81 -14.96 3.09 0.38
N ASP A 82 -15.65 4.22 0.33
CA ASP A 82 -15.03 5.54 0.50
C ASP A 82 -14.39 5.72 1.90
N GLN A 83 -14.59 4.76 2.83
CA GLN A 83 -13.95 4.77 4.15
C GLN A 83 -12.43 4.64 4.06
N VAL A 84 -11.87 4.05 3.00
CA VAL A 84 -10.41 3.90 2.93
C VAL A 84 -9.73 5.27 2.93
N PHE A 85 -10.32 6.31 2.35
CA PHE A 85 -9.76 7.66 2.34
C PHE A 85 -10.03 8.48 3.62
N ARG A 86 -10.81 7.95 4.56
CA ARG A 86 -11.03 8.58 5.86
C ARG A 86 -9.90 8.16 6.81
N SER A 87 -8.74 8.80 6.71
CA SER A 87 -7.75 8.71 7.78
C SER A 87 -8.32 9.42 9.02
N SER A 88 -8.33 8.72 10.15
CA SER A 88 -8.64 9.28 11.46
C SER A 88 -7.77 10.51 11.71
N MET A 89 -8.41 11.68 11.83
CA MET A 89 -7.80 12.84 12.49
C MET A 89 -7.64 12.48 13.97
N HIS A 90 -6.42 12.19 14.40
CA HIS A 90 -6.01 12.27 15.80
C HIS A 90 -4.66 12.96 15.88
#